data_AF-A0AAV0VMQ9-F1
#
_entry.id   AF-A0AAV0VMQ9-F1
#
_cell.length_a   1.000
_cell.length_b   1.000
_cell.length_c   1.000
_cell.angle_alpha   90.00
_cell.angle_beta   90.00
_cell.angle_gamma   90.00
#
_symmetry.space_group_name_H-M   'P 1'
#
loop_
_entity.id
_entity.type
_entity.pdbx_description
1 polymer ?
#
loop_
_entity_poly.entity_id
_entity_poly.type
_entity_poly.pdbx_seq_one_letter_code
_entity_poly.pdbx_strand_id
1 'polypeptide(L)'
;MQGHPFDALALDFFTLHYGSPALDLASFLYMSTTQWVLEVHWDDLLNTYCSALSASVPPGVHVSGRTEIDAEMVATTVKAFAKTMIGLPFLLRTKNDELDSLVTSDDPVDYFLALGGDMATERLADIVKHLVNIDYTDVGRDFHSDPAENLISK
;
A
#
# COMPACT_ATOMS: atom_id res chain seq x y z
N MET A 1 -13.37 4.87 -31.60
CA MET A 1 -13.19 3.65 -30.78
C MET A 1 -12.40 4.08 -29.56
N GLN A 2 -13.02 4.08 -28.37
CA GLN A 2 -12.29 4.42 -27.16
C GLN A 2 -11.31 3.28 -26.84
N GLY A 3 -10.02 3.62 -26.74
CA GLY A 3 -8.94 2.69 -26.46
C GLY A 3 -9.00 2.25 -25.01
N HIS A 4 -9.74 1.18 -24.74
CA HIS A 4 -9.79 0.57 -23.42
C HIS A 4 -8.71 -0.51 -23.34
N PRO A 5 -7.89 -0.53 -22.29
CA PRO A 5 -6.99 -1.65 -22.04
C PRO A 5 -7.81 -2.95 -21.98
N PHE A 6 -7.40 -3.98 -22.73
CA PHE A 6 -8.05 -5.29 -22.75
C PHE A 6 -7.22 -6.38 -22.04
N ASP A 7 -5.96 -6.06 -21.71
CA ASP A 7 -5.02 -6.95 -21.04
C ASP A 7 -3.97 -6.13 -20.28
N ALA A 8 -3.36 -6.73 -19.26
CA ALA A 8 -2.30 -6.13 -18.47
C ALA A 8 -1.28 -7.18 -18.03
N LEU A 9 0.01 -6.89 -18.25
CA LEU A 9 1.11 -7.70 -17.75
C LEU A 9 1.89 -6.87 -16.72
N ALA A 10 1.91 -7.34 -15.47
CA ALA A 10 2.70 -6.72 -14.41
C ALA A 10 4.19 -7.04 -14.61
N LEU A 11 5.00 -6.01 -14.86
CA LEU A 11 6.46 -6.10 -14.98
C LEU A 11 7.08 -5.00 -14.11
N ASP A 12 7.66 -5.38 -12.98
CA ASP A 12 8.49 -4.49 -12.15
C ASP A 12 9.59 -5.31 -11.47
N PHE A 13 10.83 -5.12 -11.91
CA PHE A 13 12.02 -5.75 -11.32
C PHE A 13 12.89 -4.75 -10.58
N PHE A 14 12.42 -3.51 -10.38
CA PHE A 14 13.24 -2.41 -9.85
C PHE A 14 13.66 -2.65 -8.39
N THR A 15 12.85 -3.38 -7.61
CA THR A 15 13.10 -3.67 -6.19
C THR A 15 12.93 -5.14 -5.82
N LEU A 16 13.44 -6.04 -6.66
CA LEU A 16 13.46 -7.48 -6.40
C LEU A 16 14.18 -7.78 -5.08
N HIS A 17 13.48 -8.47 -4.19
CA HIS A 17 14.06 -9.05 -2.99
C HIS A 17 13.21 -10.25 -2.57
N TYR A 18 13.82 -11.18 -1.83
CA TYR A 18 13.06 -12.28 -1.23
C TYR A 18 12.28 -11.75 -0.03
N GLY A 19 10.96 -11.88 -0.07
CA GLY A 19 10.09 -11.33 0.95
C GLY A 19 8.67 -11.90 0.87
N SER A 20 7.85 -11.43 1.79
CA SER A 20 6.42 -11.71 1.78
C SER A 20 5.76 -11.08 0.55
N PRO A 21 4.80 -11.77 -0.10
CA PRO A 21 4.03 -11.20 -1.20
C PRO A 21 3.18 -9.98 -0.77
N ALA A 22 2.92 -9.80 0.53
CA ALA A 22 2.22 -8.64 1.07
C ALA A 22 2.96 -7.33 0.77
N LEU A 23 4.30 -7.35 0.70
CA LEU A 23 5.07 -6.16 0.36
C LEU A 23 4.83 -5.71 -1.08
N ASP A 24 4.81 -6.66 -2.02
CA ASP A 24 4.53 -6.35 -3.42
C ASP A 24 3.09 -5.91 -3.61
N LEU A 25 2.15 -6.58 -2.93
CA LEU A 25 0.73 -6.21 -2.91
C LEU A 25 0.51 -4.80 -2.34
N ALA A 26 1.07 -4.48 -1.17
CA ALA A 26 0.96 -3.16 -0.56
C ALA A 26 1.54 -2.07 -1.46
N SER A 27 2.73 -2.31 -2.01
CA SER A 27 3.39 -1.36 -2.92
C SER A 27 2.52 -1.10 -4.16
N PHE A 28 1.96 -2.17 -4.74
CA PHE A 28 1.05 -2.07 -5.88
C PHE A 28 -0.21 -1.27 -5.53
N LEU A 29 -0.89 -1.60 -4.43
CA LEU A 29 -2.12 -0.92 -4.02
C LEU A 29 -1.89 0.56 -3.73
N TYR A 30 -0.82 0.92 -3.02
CA TYR A 30 -0.50 2.31 -2.73
C TYR A 30 -0.16 3.13 -3.98
N MET A 31 0.47 2.53 -4.98
CA MET A 31 0.81 3.25 -6.22
C MET A 31 -0.34 3.32 -7.22
N SER A 32 -1.25 2.34 -7.23
CA SER A 32 -2.26 2.18 -8.29
C SER A 32 -3.69 2.58 -7.88
N THR A 33 -3.97 2.82 -6.61
CA THR A 33 -5.33 3.10 -6.11
C THR A 33 -5.44 4.41 -5.34
N THR A 34 -6.64 4.97 -5.21
CA THR A 34 -6.88 6.22 -4.48
C THR A 34 -7.05 5.98 -2.97
N GLN A 35 -6.92 7.03 -2.15
CA GLN A 35 -7.20 6.95 -0.72
C GLN A 35 -8.59 6.37 -0.45
N TRP A 36 -9.59 6.83 -1.19
CA TRP A 36 -10.97 6.35 -1.06
C TRP A 36 -11.09 4.83 -1.33
N VAL A 37 -10.40 4.32 -2.36
CA VAL A 37 -10.40 2.87 -2.64
C VAL A 37 -9.77 2.10 -1.49
N LEU A 38 -8.65 2.59 -0.95
CA LEU A 38 -7.99 1.97 0.19
C LEU A 38 -8.92 1.97 1.41
N GLU A 39 -9.51 3.11 1.78
CA GLU A 39 -10.36 3.20 2.96
C GLU A 39 -11.66 2.38 2.87
N VAL A 40 -12.27 2.31 1.68
CA VAL A 40 -13.58 1.65 1.51
C VAL A 40 -13.45 0.18 1.14
N HIS A 41 -12.41 -0.20 0.40
CA HIS A 41 -12.29 -1.51 -0.22
C HIS A 41 -11.04 -2.29 0.19
N TRP A 42 -10.29 -1.87 1.22
CA TRP A 42 -9.09 -2.59 1.68
C TRP A 42 -9.35 -4.09 1.87
N ASP A 43 -10.38 -4.43 2.65
CA ASP A 43 -10.70 -5.82 2.93
C ASP A 43 -11.15 -6.58 1.69
N ASP A 44 -11.91 -5.95 0.80
CA ASP A 44 -12.35 -6.56 -0.47
C ASP A 44 -11.14 -6.89 -1.36
N LEU A 45 -10.18 -5.96 -1.44
CA LEU A 45 -8.94 -6.13 -2.22
C LEU A 45 -8.11 -7.31 -1.70
N LEU A 46 -7.91 -7.39 -0.38
CA LEU A 46 -7.14 -8.47 0.24
C LEU A 46 -7.86 -9.83 0.15
N ASN A 47 -9.18 -9.86 0.33
CA ASN A 47 -9.98 -11.08 0.13
C ASN A 47 -9.94 -11.57 -1.32
N THR A 48 -10.02 -10.64 -2.27
CA THR A 48 -9.90 -10.94 -3.69
C THR A 48 -8.53 -11.50 -4.02
N TYR A 49 -7.46 -10.90 -3.50
CA TYR A 49 -6.10 -11.40 -3.66
C TYR A 49 -5.95 -12.83 -3.11
N CYS A 50 -6.36 -13.08 -1.86
CA CYS A 50 -6.23 -14.41 -1.25
C CYS A 50 -7.01 -15.47 -2.03
N SER A 51 -8.21 -15.13 -2.52
CA SER A 51 -9.04 -16.02 -3.33
C SER A 51 -8.37 -16.33 -4.68
N ALA A 52 -7.88 -15.31 -5.37
CA ALA A 52 -7.20 -15.46 -6.65
C ALA A 52 -5.88 -16.26 -6.50
N LEU A 53 -5.10 -16.00 -5.45
CA LEU A 53 -3.88 -16.73 -5.15
C LEU A 53 -4.17 -18.21 -4.90
N SER A 54 -5.16 -18.51 -4.06
CA SER A 54 -5.58 -19.89 -3.76
C SER A 54 -6.06 -20.64 -5.01
N ALA A 55 -6.75 -19.96 -5.92
CA ALA A 55 -7.21 -20.55 -7.18
C ALA A 55 -6.09 -20.76 -8.21
N SER A 56 -5.04 -19.94 -8.14
CA SER A 56 -3.93 -19.94 -9.11
C SER A 56 -2.79 -20.88 -8.73
N VAL A 57 -2.72 -21.31 -7.47
CA VAL A 57 -1.65 -22.17 -6.96
C VAL A 57 -2.04 -23.65 -7.03
N PRO A 58 -1.16 -24.54 -7.52
CA PRO A 58 -1.45 -25.97 -7.60
C PRO A 58 -1.75 -26.62 -6.23
N PRO A 59 -2.57 -27.69 -6.19
CA PRO A 59 -2.81 -28.43 -4.97
C PRO A 59 -1.52 -28.91 -4.29
N GLY A 60 -1.46 -28.81 -2.96
CA GLY A 60 -0.33 -29.27 -2.16
C GLY A 60 0.77 -28.22 -1.91
N VAL A 61 0.65 -27.02 -2.48
CA VAL A 61 1.48 -25.87 -2.13
C VAL A 61 0.76 -25.03 -1.08
N HIS A 62 1.47 -24.62 -0.04
CA HIS A 62 0.93 -23.72 0.98
C HIS A 62 0.62 -22.36 0.36
N VAL A 63 -0.58 -21.85 0.61
CA VAL A 63 -1.01 -20.51 0.19
C VAL A 63 -1.36 -19.73 1.44
N SER A 64 -0.79 -18.52 1.57
CA SER A 64 -1.06 -17.67 2.71
C SER A 64 -2.55 -17.32 2.78
N GLY A 65 -3.18 -17.63 3.92
CA GLY A 65 -4.57 -17.28 4.18
C GLY A 65 -4.75 -15.79 4.50
N ARG A 66 -6.00 -15.34 4.63
CA ARG A 66 -6.29 -13.93 4.93
C ARG A 66 -5.58 -13.41 6.18
N THR A 67 -5.62 -14.18 7.28
CA THR A 67 -4.96 -13.81 8.54
C THR A 67 -3.44 -13.69 8.42
N GLU A 68 -2.81 -14.56 7.62
CA GLU A 68 -1.36 -14.51 7.40
C GLU A 68 -0.99 -13.30 6.55
N ILE A 69 -1.77 -13.01 5.50
CA ILE A 69 -1.61 -11.81 4.68
C ILE A 69 -1.80 -10.53 5.51
N ASP A 70 -2.79 -10.47 6.39
CA ASP A 70 -2.99 -9.29 7.26
C ASP A 70 -1.77 -9.06 8.18
N ALA A 71 -1.25 -10.13 8.80
CA ALA A 71 -0.06 -10.03 9.65
C ALA A 71 1.19 -9.61 8.85
N GLU A 72 1.35 -10.16 7.64
CA GLU A 72 2.44 -9.80 6.73
C GLU A 72 2.30 -8.36 6.21
N MET A 73 1.08 -7.88 5.96
CA MET A 73 0.81 -6.50 5.59
C MET A 73 1.29 -5.55 6.69
N VAL A 74 0.93 -5.79 7.95
CA VAL A 74 1.42 -4.98 9.09
C VAL A 74 2.95 -5.00 9.14
N ALA A 75 3.57 -6.18 9.03
CA ALA A 75 5.03 -6.31 9.11
C ALA A 75 5.80 -5.64 7.95
N THR A 76 5.16 -5.45 6.79
CA THR A 76 5.81 -4.95 5.57
C THR A 76 5.37 -3.55 5.16
N THR A 77 4.31 -3.00 5.76
CA THR A 77 3.68 -1.74 5.34
C THR A 77 4.64 -0.55 5.33
N VAL A 78 5.51 -0.40 6.34
CA VAL A 78 6.52 0.67 6.35
C VAL A 78 7.53 0.52 5.20
N LYS A 79 7.91 -0.72 4.87
CA LYS A 79 8.79 -1.00 3.73
C LYS A 79 8.08 -0.71 2.40
N ALA A 80 6.79 -1.05 2.30
CA ALA A 80 5.98 -0.75 1.12
C ALA A 80 5.88 0.76 0.92
N PHE A 81 5.62 1.51 1.98
CA PHE A 81 5.61 2.97 1.93
C PHE A 81 6.95 3.55 1.49
N ALA A 82 8.07 3.03 2.00
CA ALA A 82 9.39 3.46 1.54
C ALA A 82 9.61 3.22 0.04
N LYS A 83 9.14 2.08 -0.50
CA LYS A 83 9.14 1.82 -1.95
C LYS A 83 8.27 2.84 -2.69
N THR A 84 7.08 3.13 -2.17
CA THR A 84 6.15 4.10 -2.78
C THR A 84 6.68 5.53 -2.75
N MET A 85 7.38 5.95 -1.68
CA MET A 85 8.06 7.25 -1.61
C MET A 85 9.05 7.44 -2.75
N ILE A 86 9.74 6.38 -3.17
CA ILE A 86 10.67 6.43 -4.30
C ILE A 86 9.90 6.33 -5.62
N GLY A 87 9.05 5.32 -5.79
CA GLY A 87 8.45 4.99 -7.08
C GLY A 87 7.35 5.94 -7.55
N LEU A 88 6.46 6.37 -6.65
CA LEU A 88 5.27 7.14 -7.01
C LEU A 88 5.60 8.52 -7.62
N PRO A 89 6.55 9.31 -7.09
CA PRO A 89 6.99 10.54 -7.73
C PRO A 89 7.44 10.36 -9.19
N PHE A 90 8.13 9.25 -9.52
CA PHE A 90 8.52 8.97 -10.91
C PHE A 90 7.31 8.62 -11.78
N LEU A 91 6.33 7.87 -11.27
CA LEU A 91 5.11 7.53 -12.00
C LEU A 91 4.25 8.77 -12.29
N LEU A 92 4.25 9.73 -11.37
CA LEU A 92 3.49 10.97 -11.45
C LEU A 92 4.28 12.11 -12.12
N ARG A 93 5.51 11.85 -12.54
CA ARG A 93 6.35 12.83 -13.21
C ARG A 93 5.64 13.36 -14.45
N THR A 94 5.39 14.66 -14.47
CA THR A 94 5.07 15.40 -15.68
C THR A 94 6.34 15.99 -16.27
N LYS A 95 6.38 16.13 -17.61
CA LYS A 95 7.46 16.88 -18.27
C LYS A 95 7.30 18.35 -17.92
N ASN A 96 8.31 18.94 -17.31
CA ASN A 96 8.37 20.35 -16.97
C ASN A 96 9.82 20.83 -17.12
N ASP A 97 10.01 21.98 -17.76
CA ASP A 97 11.32 22.59 -18.02
C ASP A 97 12.10 22.83 -16.72
N GLU A 98 11.40 23.16 -15.63
CA GLU A 98 12.01 23.35 -14.31
C GLU A 98 12.58 22.03 -13.77
N LEU A 99 11.82 20.95 -13.80
CA LEU A 99 12.27 19.63 -13.34
C LEU A 99 13.44 19.12 -14.20
N ASP A 100 13.40 19.33 -15.52
CA ASP A 100 14.48 18.92 -16.42
C ASP A 100 15.77 19.73 -16.16
N SER A 101 15.66 20.99 -15.71
CA SER A 101 16.83 21.77 -15.29
C SER A 101 17.48 21.23 -14.00
N LEU A 102 16.68 20.76 -13.05
CA LEU A 102 17.13 20.18 -11.78
C LEU A 102 17.80 18.82 -11.95
N VAL A 103 17.52 18.08 -13.02
CA VAL A 103 18.25 16.82 -13.32
C VAL A 103 19.76 17.06 -13.46
N THR A 104 20.16 18.27 -13.87
CA THR A 104 21.55 18.64 -14.11
C THR A 104 22.19 19.46 -13.00
N SER A 105 21.48 19.71 -11.88
CA SER A 105 22.05 20.45 -10.75
C SER A 105 23.07 19.62 -9.98
N ASP A 106 24.05 20.31 -9.39
CA ASP A 106 25.08 19.68 -8.55
C ASP A 106 24.49 19.09 -7.24
N ASP A 107 23.33 19.60 -6.80
CA ASP A 107 22.57 19.07 -5.67
C ASP A 107 21.33 18.30 -6.20
N PRO A 108 21.26 16.98 -6.02
CA PRO A 108 20.12 16.18 -6.48
C PRO A 108 18.89 16.31 -5.57
N VAL A 109 19.00 16.94 -4.40
CA VAL A 109 17.89 17.03 -3.44
C VAL A 109 16.72 17.81 -4.03
N ASP A 110 16.98 18.95 -4.66
CA ASP A 110 15.93 19.77 -5.28
C ASP A 110 15.17 19.02 -6.37
N TYR A 111 15.86 18.17 -7.15
CA TYR A 111 15.23 17.29 -8.12
C TYR A 111 14.23 16.34 -7.45
N PHE A 112 14.63 15.66 -6.37
CA PHE A 112 13.75 14.71 -5.68
C PHE A 112 12.59 15.39 -4.94
N LEU A 113 12.80 16.60 -4.41
CA LEU A 113 11.74 17.40 -3.80
C LEU A 113 10.71 17.90 -4.81
N ALA A 114 11.14 18.22 -6.04
CA ALA A 114 10.25 18.64 -7.12
C ALA A 114 9.58 17.47 -7.87
N LEU A 115 10.12 16.25 -7.76
CA LEU A 115 9.67 15.11 -8.53
C LEU A 115 8.20 14.76 -8.23
N GLY A 116 7.38 14.68 -9.29
CA GLY A 116 5.94 14.37 -9.17
C GLY A 116 5.08 15.50 -8.60
N GLY A 117 5.69 16.60 -8.13
CA GLY A 117 5.03 17.82 -7.69
C GLY A 117 4.01 17.64 -6.55
N ASP A 118 3.05 18.56 -6.49
CA ASP A 118 2.00 18.59 -5.45
C ASP A 118 1.18 17.30 -5.43
N MET A 119 0.88 16.72 -6.60
CA MET A 119 0.12 15.49 -6.69
C MET A 119 0.85 14.31 -6.04
N ALA A 120 2.17 14.18 -6.21
CA ALA A 120 2.93 13.15 -5.51
C ALA A 120 2.93 13.38 -3.99
N THR A 121 3.08 14.65 -3.57
CA THR A 121 3.04 15.03 -2.15
C THR A 121 1.69 14.67 -1.51
N GLU A 122 0.58 15.02 -2.15
CA GLU A 122 -0.77 14.69 -1.69
C GLU A 122 -0.98 13.18 -1.59
N ARG A 123 -0.56 12.44 -2.62
CA ARG A 123 -0.75 10.97 -2.67
C ARG A 123 0.09 10.26 -1.61
N LEU A 124 1.32 10.73 -1.35
CA LEU A 124 2.14 10.21 -0.24
C LEU A 124 1.51 10.53 1.12
N ALA A 125 0.97 11.74 1.30
CA ALA A 125 0.25 12.10 2.53
C ALA A 125 -0.98 11.21 2.76
N ASP A 126 -1.74 10.90 1.70
CA ASP A 126 -2.89 10.00 1.79
C ASP A 126 -2.50 8.58 2.17
N ILE A 127 -1.38 8.08 1.66
CA ILE A 127 -0.85 6.77 2.07
C ILE A 127 -0.50 6.81 3.55
N VAL A 128 0.20 7.84 4.03
CA VAL A 128 0.53 7.99 5.45
C VAL A 128 -0.73 8.02 6.33
N LYS A 129 -1.78 8.74 5.92
CA LYS A 129 -3.08 8.72 6.63
C LYS A 129 -3.66 7.31 6.69
N HIS A 130 -3.62 6.58 5.57
CA HIS A 130 -4.06 5.19 5.53
C HIS A 130 -3.23 4.33 6.49
N LEU A 131 -1.90 4.43 6.48
CA LEU A 131 -1.04 3.67 7.40
C LEU A 131 -1.45 3.88 8.85
N VAL A 132 -1.61 5.15 9.25
CA VAL A 132 -2.02 5.52 10.61
C VAL A 132 -3.40 4.97 10.97
N ASN A 133 -4.32 4.92 9.99
CA ASN A 133 -5.66 4.39 10.20
C ASN A 133 -5.69 2.85 10.27
N ILE A 134 -4.84 2.15 9.50
CA ILE A 134 -4.81 0.67 9.51
C ILE A 134 -4.03 0.11 10.70
N ASP A 135 -3.14 0.90 11.33
CA ASP A 135 -2.28 0.47 12.44
C ASP A 135 -3.05 0.26 13.77
N TYR A 136 -4.32 -0.15 13.70
CA TYR A 136 -5.22 -0.42 14.82
C TYR A 136 -5.45 0.78 15.76
N THR A 137 -6.41 1.63 15.43
CA THR A 137 -7.16 2.38 16.46
C THR A 137 -8.05 1.48 17.35
N ASP A 138 -7.87 0.14 17.33
CA ASP A 138 -8.67 -0.77 18.16
C ASP A 138 -7.92 -1.93 18.83
N VAL A 139 -6.74 -1.66 19.38
CA VAL A 139 -6.26 -2.41 20.57
C VAL A 139 -6.82 -1.77 21.87
N GLY A 140 -7.74 -0.78 21.74
CA GLY A 140 -8.12 0.12 22.82
C GLY A 140 -9.60 0.25 23.17
N ARG A 141 -10.59 -0.24 22.39
CA ARG A 141 -12.01 -0.12 22.78
C ARG A 141 -12.67 -1.36 23.38
N ASP A 142 -12.10 -2.56 23.20
CA ASP A 142 -12.76 -3.78 23.69
C ASP A 142 -12.43 -4.16 25.15
N PHE A 143 -11.65 -3.36 25.88
CA PHE A 143 -11.40 -3.60 27.33
C PHE A 143 -12.37 -2.87 28.27
N HIS A 144 -13.35 -2.12 27.76
CA HIS A 144 -14.36 -1.47 28.60
C HIS A 144 -15.75 -2.12 28.46
N SER A 145 -15.81 -3.43 28.65
CA SER A 145 -17.00 -4.10 29.16
C SER A 145 -16.57 -5.30 30.01
N ASP A 146 -16.14 -5.00 31.23
CA ASP A 146 -15.78 -5.99 32.23
C ASP A 146 -17.07 -6.74 32.69
N PRO A 147 -17.20 -8.07 32.52
CA PRO A 147 -18.36 -8.81 33.00
C PRO A 147 -18.41 -8.97 34.53
N ALA A 148 -17.44 -8.40 35.25
CA ALA A 148 -17.23 -8.66 36.68
C ALA A 148 -18.01 -7.74 37.65
N GLU A 149 -18.76 -6.74 37.18
CA GLU A 149 -19.51 -5.83 38.09
C GLU A 149 -20.93 -6.29 38.46
N ASN A 150 -21.43 -7.42 37.94
CA ASN A 150 -22.77 -7.92 38.30
C ASN A 150 -22.81 -9.01 39.39
N LEU A 151 -21.72 -9.20 40.14
CA LEU A 151 -21.66 -10.19 41.23
C LEU A 151 -21.48 -9.63 42.62
N ILE A 152 -21.61 -8.30 42.79
CA ILE A 152 -21.66 -7.70 44.13
C ILE A 152 -22.78 -6.64 44.18
N SER A 153 -24.02 -7.09 44.09
CA SER A 153 -25.06 -6.52 44.93
C SER A 153 -25.91 -7.64 45.52
N LYS A 154 -25.91 -7.70 46.84
CA LYS A 154 -26.92 -8.36 47.67
C LYS A 154 -28.32 -7.82 47.36
#